data_AF-A0A352Q6C9-F1
#
_entry.id   AF-A0A352Q6C9-F1
#
_cell.length_a   1.000
_cell.length_b   1.000
_cell.length_c   1.000
_cell.angle_alpha   90.00
_cell.angle_beta   90.00
_cell.angle_gamma   90.00
#
_symmetry.space_group_name_H-M   'P 1'
#
loop_
_entity.id
_entity.type
_entity.pdbx_description
1 polymer ?
#
loop_
_entity_poly.entity_id
_entity_poly.type
_entity_poly.pdbx_seq_one_letter_code
_entity_poly.pdbx_strand_id
1 'polypeptide(L)' 'MAKVLIIDDSPTEIHKLTQILTKHGYSVVASDTA' A
#
# COMPACT_ATOMS: atom_id res chain seq x y z
N MET A 1 -1.63 -10.88 -11.40
CA MET A 1 -2.05 -10.22 -10.14
C MET A 1 -0.79 -9.83 -9.40
N ALA A 2 -0.38 -8.56 -9.50
CA ALA A 2 0.88 -8.10 -8.89
C ALA A 2 0.64 -7.72 -7.42
N LYS A 3 1.57 -8.12 -6.56
CA LYS A 3 1.54 -7.85 -5.13
C LYS A 3 2.51 -6.68 -4.84
N VAL A 4 2.03 -5.68 -4.12
CA VAL A 4 2.77 -4.44 -3.84
C VAL A 4 2.96 -4.31 -2.33
N LEU A 5 4.20 -4.12 -1.88
CA LEU A 5 4.54 -3.81 -0.49
C LEU A 5 4.78 -2.29 -0.39
N ILE A 6 4.05 -1.64 0.50
CA ILE A 6 4.23 -0.23 0.85
C ILE A 6 4.98 -0.21 2.17
N ILE A 7 6.12 0.49 2.20
CA ILE A 7 6.90 0.77 3.41
C ILE A 7 6.93 2.29 3.59
N ASP A 8 6.25 2.78 4.62
CA ASP A 8 6.12 4.20 4.93
C ASP A 8 5.81 4.35 6.43
N ASP A 9 6.26 5.42 7.07
CA ASP A 9 6.01 5.71 8.49
C ASP A 9 4.75 6.57 8.71
N SER A 10 4.19 7.13 7.63
CA SER A 10 2.96 7.91 7.64
C SER A 10 1.73 7.04 7.40
N PRO A 11 0.83 6.88 8.40
CA PRO A 11 -0.42 6.14 8.19
C PRO A 11 -1.34 6.79 7.14
N THR A 12 -1.16 8.09 6.88
CA THR A 12 -1.95 8.82 5.87
C THR A 12 -1.53 8.45 4.45
N GLU A 13 -0.22 8.36 4.20
CA GLU A 13 0.30 7.98 2.87
C GLU A 13 0.02 6.50 2.58
N ILE A 14 0.21 5.61 3.56
CA ILE A 14 -0.19 4.20 3.46
C ILE A 14 -1.65 4.09 3.03
N HIS A 15 -2.55 4.83 3.69
CA HIS A 15 -3.98 4.74 3.39
C HIS A 15 -4.29 5.23 1.97
N LYS A 16 -3.75 6.37 1.55
CA LYS A 16 -3.91 6.89 0.18
C LYS A 16 -3.41 5.90 -0.87
N LEU A 17 -2.18 5.42 -0.72
CA LEU A 17 -1.55 4.51 -1.69
C LEU A 17 -2.29 3.17 -1.75
N THR A 18 -2.73 2.65 -0.61
CA THR A 18 -3.55 1.43 -0.54
C THR A 18 -4.85 1.60 -1.32
N GLN A 19 -5.56 2.72 -1.15
CA GLN A 19 -6.79 2.97 -1.90
C GLN A 19 -6.54 3.05 -3.41
N ILE A 20 -5.50 3.78 -3.83
CA ILE A 20 -5.15 3.95 -5.25
C ILE A 20 -4.83 2.59 -5.88
N LEU A 21 -3.94 1.83 -5.27
CA LEU A 21 -3.45 0.56 -5.82
C LEU A 21 -4.55 -0.52 -5.80
N THR A 22 -5.34 -0.59 -4.73
CA THR A 22 -6.46 -1.53 -4.64
C THR A 22 -7.51 -1.24 -5.71
N LYS A 23 -7.80 0.04 -5.99
CA LYS A 23 -8.72 0.47 -7.06
C LYS A 23 -8.27 0.01 -8.46
N HIS A 24 -6.96 -0.12 -8.67
CA HIS A 24 -6.38 -0.61 -9.93
C HIS A 24 -6.22 -2.14 -9.97
N GLY A 25 -6.71 -2.87 -8.97
CA GLY A 25 -6.67 -4.34 -8.94
C GLY A 25 -5.35 -4.94 -8.44
N TYR A 26 -4.51 -4.15 -7.76
CA TYR A 26 -3.30 -4.63 -7.10
C TYR A 26 -3.61 -5.19 -5.71
N SER A 27 -2.87 -6.21 -5.29
CA SER A 27 -2.91 -6.71 -3.91
C SER A 27 -1.86 -5.98 -3.08
N VAL A 28 -2.30 -5.15 -2.13
CA VAL A 28 -1.43 -4.28 -1.34
C VAL A 28 -1.18 -4.87 0.03
N VAL A 29 0.07 -4.81 0.49
CA VAL A 29 0.49 -5.06 1.86
C VAL A 29 1.19 -3.81 2.36
N ALA A 30 0.81 -3.32 3.54
CA ALA A 30 1.47 -2.19 4.18
C ALA A 30 2.28 -2.68 5.37
N SER A 31 3.47 -2.14 5.54
CA SER A 31 4.30 -2.33 6.73
C SER A 31 5.00 -1.01 7.06
N ASP A 32 5.17 -0.75 8.36
CA ASP A 32 5.94 0.39 8.87
C ASP A 32 7.42 0.02 9.10
N THR A 33 7.78 -1.24 8.87
CA THR A 33 9.10 -1.80 9.14
C THR A 33 9.50 -2.78 8.04
N ALA A 34 10.77 -2.71 7.63
CA ALA A 34 11.33 -3.51 6.54
C ALA A 34 11.68 -4.94 6.96
#